data_AF-A0A2D6LN63-F1
#
_entry.id   AF-A0A2D6LN63-F1
#
_cell.length_a   1.000
_cell.length_b   1.000
_cell.length_c   1.000
_cell.angle_alpha   90.00
_cell.angle_beta   90.00
_cell.angle_gamma   90.00
#
_symmetry.space_group_name_H-M   'P 1'
#
loop_
_entity.id
_entity.type
_entity.pdbx_description
1 polymer ?
#
loop_
_entity_poly.entity_id
_entity_poly.type
_entity_poly.pdbx_seq_one_letter_code
_entity_poly.pdbx_strand_id
1 'polypeptide(L)'
;MAEMTRAVRMCSLLRHADFSPPYHAGQHYRVSCHLNQHGRRRKHTMAEQTDTDKPTIAFDDFTRLDLRVATITAARLHPNADRLLVLELDVAGQARQICAGVRGHYEPEALVNRQIVIVANLEPRKLRGETSQGMLLAASHETDDGETQIVLLHPDHEVNSGSAVS
;
A
#
# COMPACT_ATOMS: atom_id res chain seq x y z
N MET A 1 -42.77 35.16 -28.69
CA MET A 1 -44.02 34.77 -28.00
C MET A 1 -43.75 33.51 -27.18
N ALA A 2 -44.33 33.46 -25.98
CA ALA A 2 -44.32 32.39 -24.98
C ALA A 2 -43.17 32.38 -23.95
N GLU A 3 -43.38 33.15 -22.88
CA GLU A 3 -42.92 32.88 -21.51
C GLU A 3 -43.54 31.59 -20.95
N MET A 4 -42.86 30.91 -20.02
CA MET A 4 -43.48 30.24 -18.85
C MET A 4 -42.36 29.84 -17.84
N THR A 5 -42.11 30.57 -16.74
CA THR A 5 -42.71 30.41 -15.38
C THR A 5 -42.32 29.08 -14.70
N ARG A 6 -41.31 29.03 -13.81
CA ARG A 6 -41.29 29.27 -12.33
C ARG A 6 -41.76 28.06 -11.47
N ALA A 7 -40.85 27.46 -10.68
CA ALA A 7 -41.10 26.76 -9.39
C ALA A 7 -39.73 26.36 -8.78
N VAL A 8 -39.16 26.99 -7.74
CA VAL A 8 -39.50 27.07 -6.30
C VAL A 8 -38.96 25.89 -5.46
N ARG A 9 -37.99 26.26 -4.60
CA ARG A 9 -37.68 25.83 -3.21
C ARG A 9 -36.98 24.48 -2.91
N MET A 10 -35.89 24.69 -2.15
CA MET A 10 -35.49 24.03 -0.89
C MET A 10 -35.43 22.51 -0.86
N CYS A 11 -34.22 21.98 -0.68
CA CYS A 11 -33.95 21.22 0.53
C CYS A 11 -32.47 21.33 0.89
N SER A 12 -32.24 21.81 2.10
CA SER A 12 -30.96 21.85 2.79
C SER A 12 -30.51 20.44 3.16
N LEU A 13 -29.21 20.33 3.43
CA LEU A 13 -28.56 19.41 4.37
C LEU A 13 -28.01 18.07 3.83
N LEU A 14 -26.68 17.99 4.00
CA LEU A 14 -25.95 16.91 4.66
C LEU A 14 -25.53 15.67 3.85
N ARG A 15 -24.21 15.48 3.91
CA ARG A 15 -23.51 14.26 4.36
C ARG A 15 -23.08 13.24 3.31
N HIS A 16 -21.79 12.94 3.44
CA HIS A 16 -21.14 11.64 3.24
C HIS A 16 -21.26 11.03 1.84
N ALA A 17 -20.28 11.35 1.00
CA ALA A 17 -19.80 10.41 -0.01
C ALA A 17 -18.99 9.32 0.71
N ASP A 18 -19.70 8.39 1.37
CA ASP A 18 -19.13 7.12 1.80
C ASP A 18 -19.01 6.22 0.56
N PHE A 19 -17.79 6.17 0.05
CA PHE A 19 -17.33 5.25 -0.97
C PHE A 19 -17.25 3.85 -0.36
N SER A 20 -18.37 3.14 -0.35
CA SER A 20 -18.42 1.69 -0.09
C SER A 20 -18.66 0.96 -1.41
N PRO A 21 -17.67 0.27 -2.00
CA PRO A 21 -17.94 -0.63 -3.10
C PRO A 21 -18.72 -1.86 -2.60
N PRO A 22 -19.75 -2.31 -3.34
CA PRO A 22 -20.62 -3.39 -2.91
C PRO A 22 -19.95 -4.74 -3.13
N TYR A 23 -19.77 -5.49 -2.04
CA TYR A 23 -19.49 -6.93 -2.07
C TYR A 23 -20.73 -7.64 -2.63
N HIS A 24 -20.77 -7.91 -3.94
CA HIS A 24 -21.80 -8.77 -4.55
C HIS A 24 -21.25 -10.19 -4.71
N ALA A 25 -21.64 -11.02 -3.75
CA ALA A 25 -21.69 -12.46 -3.92
C ALA A 25 -22.61 -12.81 -5.10
N GLY A 26 -22.12 -13.61 -6.05
CA GLY A 26 -22.87 -14.01 -7.23
C GLY A 26 -22.17 -15.12 -8.00
N GLN A 27 -22.18 -16.32 -7.43
CA GLN A 27 -21.76 -17.54 -8.10
C GLN A 27 -22.67 -17.83 -9.30
N HIS A 28 -22.14 -17.80 -10.52
CA HIS A 28 -22.65 -18.58 -11.63
C HIS A 28 -21.48 -19.00 -12.53
N TYR A 29 -20.74 -20.02 -12.11
CA TYR A 29 -19.92 -20.76 -13.05
C TYR A 29 -20.83 -21.72 -13.81
N ARG A 30 -21.05 -21.47 -15.11
CA ARG A 30 -21.69 -22.44 -16.00
C ARG A 30 -20.68 -23.53 -16.31
N VAL A 31 -20.84 -24.69 -15.69
CA VAL A 31 -20.17 -25.92 -16.10
C VAL A 31 -20.77 -26.34 -17.44
N SER A 32 -20.03 -26.14 -18.53
CA SER A 32 -20.37 -26.76 -19.81
C SER A 32 -19.54 -28.03 -19.96
N CYS A 33 -20.10 -29.14 -19.50
CA CYS A 33 -19.54 -30.47 -19.70
C CYS A 33 -19.67 -30.85 -21.18
N HIS A 34 -18.66 -30.59 -22.00
CA HIS A 34 -18.55 -31.28 -23.29
C HIS A 34 -17.79 -32.59 -23.07
N LEU A 35 -18.57 -33.68 -23.02
CA LEU A 35 -18.10 -35.05 -23.01
C LEU A 35 -17.47 -35.35 -24.38
N ASN A 36 -16.14 -35.36 -24.46
CA ASN A 36 -15.44 -35.79 -25.67
C ASN A 36 -14.91 -37.21 -25.47
N GLN A 37 -15.41 -38.11 -26.31
CA GLN A 37 -15.13 -39.54 -26.31
C GLN A 37 -13.77 -39.75 -27.00
N HIS A 38 -12.86 -40.39 -26.27
CA HIS A 38 -11.59 -40.99 -26.72
C HIS A 38 -10.58 -40.13 -27.50
N GLY A 39 -9.53 -39.70 -26.79
CA GLY A 39 -8.25 -39.27 -27.39
C GLY A 39 -7.25 -38.84 -26.31
N ARG A 40 -6.29 -39.71 -25.98
CA ARG A 40 -5.23 -39.42 -25.00
C ARG A 40 -4.46 -38.15 -25.39
N ARG A 41 -4.65 -37.06 -24.63
CA ARG A 41 -3.67 -35.99 -24.44
C ARG A 41 -3.67 -35.63 -22.96
N ARG A 42 -2.61 -36.04 -22.25
CA ARG A 42 -2.30 -35.52 -20.91
C ARG A 42 -2.00 -34.04 -21.07
N LYS A 43 -2.96 -33.17 -20.71
CA LYS A 43 -2.67 -31.76 -20.49
C LYS A 43 -1.91 -31.70 -19.17
N HIS A 44 -0.58 -31.64 -19.26
CA HIS A 44 0.25 -31.16 -18.17
C HIS A 44 -0.14 -29.70 -17.96
N THR A 45 -0.95 -29.43 -16.94
CA THR A 45 -1.07 -28.08 -16.40
C THR A 45 0.26 -27.80 -15.71
N MET A 46 1.21 -27.18 -16.42
CA MET A 46 2.37 -26.54 -15.80
C MET A 46 1.84 -25.32 -15.04
N ALA A 47 1.55 -25.52 -13.76
CA ALA A 47 1.60 -24.41 -12.82
C ALA A 47 3.08 -24.03 -12.71
N GLU A 48 3.42 -22.85 -13.20
CA GLU A 48 4.74 -22.27 -13.03
C GLU A 48 4.88 -21.90 -11.56
N GLN A 49 5.49 -22.80 -10.79
CA GLN A 49 5.88 -22.53 -9.42
C GLN A 49 7.16 -21.70 -9.49
N THR A 50 7.04 -20.40 -9.25
CA THR A 50 8.18 -19.49 -9.06
C THR A 50 8.83 -19.83 -7.72
N ASP A 51 9.76 -20.78 -7.77
CA ASP A 51 10.52 -21.26 -6.61
C ASP A 51 11.63 -20.25 -6.28
N THR A 52 11.27 -19.19 -5.53
CA THR A 52 12.23 -18.26 -4.92
C THR A 52 11.82 -17.96 -3.48
N ASP A 53 11.48 -18.99 -2.71
CA ASP A 53 11.20 -18.82 -1.29
C ASP A 53 12.52 -18.67 -0.52
N LYS A 54 12.60 -17.62 0.32
CA LYS A 54 13.71 -17.44 1.26
C LYS A 54 13.67 -18.58 2.29
N PRO A 55 14.82 -18.95 2.90
CA PRO A 55 14.83 -19.95 3.96
C PRO A 55 13.94 -19.51 5.12
N THR A 56 13.28 -20.48 5.76
CA THR A 56 12.45 -20.23 6.94
C THR A 56 13.31 -19.69 8.09
N ILE A 57 12.84 -18.63 8.74
CA ILE A 57 13.47 -18.06 9.94
C ILE A 57 12.75 -18.51 11.21
N ALA A 58 13.43 -18.42 12.36
CA ALA A 58 12.78 -18.65 13.65
C ALA A 58 11.87 -17.48 14.02
N PHE A 59 10.82 -17.74 14.80
CA PHE A 59 9.95 -16.67 15.31
C PHE A 59 10.72 -15.63 16.13
N ASP A 60 11.76 -16.04 16.84
CA ASP A 60 12.64 -15.14 17.60
C ASP A 60 13.35 -14.11 16.72
N ASP A 61 13.61 -14.41 15.45
CA ASP A 61 14.19 -13.42 14.52
C ASP A 61 13.17 -12.35 14.14
N PHE A 62 11.89 -12.71 14.07
CA PHE A 62 10.81 -11.75 13.82
C PHE A 62 10.58 -10.84 15.04
N THR A 63 10.57 -11.40 16.26
CA THR A 63 10.36 -10.59 17.48
C THR A 63 11.50 -9.60 17.76
N ARG A 64 12.68 -9.82 17.18
CA ARG A 64 13.80 -8.86 17.21
C ARG A 64 13.56 -7.63 16.35
N LEU A 65 12.62 -7.65 15.40
CA LEU A 65 12.27 -6.48 14.59
C LEU A 65 11.25 -5.63 15.34
N ASP A 66 11.54 -4.35 15.53
CA ASP A 66 10.58 -3.39 16.09
C ASP A 66 9.73 -2.82 14.95
N LEU A 67 8.63 -3.49 14.62
CA LEU A 67 7.69 -3.04 13.61
C LEU A 67 6.65 -2.12 14.26
N ARG A 68 6.49 -0.92 13.71
CA ARG A 68 5.54 0.08 14.23
C ARG A 68 4.75 0.76 13.14
N VAL A 69 3.53 1.14 13.46
CA VAL A 69 2.75 2.07 12.65
C VAL A 69 3.21 3.49 12.96
N ALA A 70 3.47 4.28 11.93
CA ALA A 70 3.90 5.66 12.03
C ALA A 70 3.03 6.55 11.15
N THR A 71 2.78 7.79 11.58
CA THR A 71 2.05 8.78 10.79
C THR A 71 3.02 9.73 10.12
N ILE A 72 2.89 9.93 8.81
CA ILE A 72 3.74 10.87 8.06
C ILE A 72 3.29 12.31 8.38
N THR A 73 4.17 13.10 9.00
CA THR A 73 3.90 14.51 9.34
C THR A 73 4.35 15.45 8.24
N ALA A 74 5.45 15.13 7.56
CA ALA A 74 5.95 15.89 6.42
C ALA A 74 6.66 14.99 5.42
N ALA A 75 6.66 15.40 4.16
CA ALA A 75 7.39 14.74 3.09
C ALA A 75 8.05 15.79 2.20
N ARG A 76 9.33 15.57 1.84
CA ARG A 76 10.08 16.44 0.93
C ARG A 76 10.92 15.65 -0.05
N LEU A 77 11.21 16.25 -1.19
CA LEU A 77 12.17 15.70 -2.15
C LEU A 77 13.58 15.75 -1.56
N HIS A 78 14.36 14.69 -1.75
CA HIS A 78 15.75 14.70 -1.33
C HIS A 78 16.57 15.61 -2.25
N PRO A 79 17.37 16.57 -1.71
CA PRO A 79 18.06 17.58 -2.52
C PRO A 79 19.09 16.99 -3.50
N ASN A 80 19.76 15.92 -3.09
CA ASN A 80 20.84 15.27 -3.87
C ASN A 80 20.45 13.88 -4.43
N ALA A 81 19.16 13.53 -4.47
CA ALA A 81 18.74 12.19 -4.91
C ALA A 81 17.42 12.19 -5.68
N ASP A 82 17.50 11.79 -6.95
CA ASP A 82 16.36 11.84 -7.88
C ASP A 82 15.30 10.77 -7.63
N ARG A 83 15.61 9.75 -6.82
CA ARG A 83 14.72 8.62 -6.52
C ARG A 83 14.28 8.55 -5.06
N LEU A 84 14.77 9.44 -4.19
CA LEU A 84 14.50 9.38 -2.76
C LEU A 84 13.58 10.54 -2.32
N LEU A 85 12.66 10.22 -1.42
CA LEU A 85 11.93 11.17 -0.60
C LEU A 85 12.46 11.12 0.82
N VAL A 86 12.49 12.26 1.50
CA VAL A 86 12.73 12.35 2.93
C VAL A 86 11.38 12.53 3.60
N LEU A 87 11.03 11.61 4.49
CA LEU A 87 9.78 11.60 5.22
C LEU A 87 10.08 11.86 6.70
N GLU A 88 9.29 12.75 7.29
CA GLU A 88 9.23 12.95 8.72
C GLU A 88 7.99 12.22 9.24
N LEU A 89 8.22 11.39 10.25
CA LEU A 89 7.24 10.50 10.82
C LEU A 89 7.06 10.84 12.29
N ASP A 90 5.82 10.78 12.77
CA ASP A 90 5.54 10.66 14.18
C ASP A 90 5.42 9.18 14.56
N VAL A 91 6.15 8.78 15.60
CA VAL A 91 6.12 7.45 16.19
C VAL A 91 5.92 7.61 17.69
N ALA A 92 4.67 7.46 18.17
CA ALA A 92 4.32 7.64 19.58
C ALA A 92 4.80 8.99 20.17
N GLY A 93 4.70 10.09 19.42
CA GLY A 93 5.12 11.43 19.86
C GLY A 93 6.60 11.75 19.61
N GLN A 94 7.37 10.83 19.01
CA GLN A 94 8.74 11.07 18.61
C GLN A 94 8.83 11.30 17.10
N ALA A 95 9.33 12.48 16.72
CA ALA A 95 9.65 12.75 15.33
C ALA A 95 10.86 11.94 14.89
N ARG A 96 10.73 11.20 13.78
CA ARG A 96 11.82 10.43 13.15
C ARG A 96 11.91 10.76 11.67
N GLN A 97 13.13 10.78 11.16
CA GLN A 97 13.40 10.97 9.74
C GLN A 97 13.72 9.63 9.08
N ILE A 98 13.05 9.33 7.97
CA ILE A 98 13.39 8.21 7.10
C ILE A 98 13.57 8.67 5.65
N CYS A 99 14.42 7.98 4.90
CA CYS A 99 14.56 8.19 3.46
C CYS A 99 13.97 7.00 2.73
N ALA A 100 13.03 7.27 1.82
CA ALA A 100 12.29 6.24 1.09
C ALA A 100 12.45 6.37 -0.42
N GLY A 101 12.68 5.25 -1.10
CA GLY A 101 12.83 5.18 -2.55
C GLY A 101 11.51 5.15 -3.33
N VAL A 102 10.56 6.03 -2.99
CA VAL A 102 9.17 5.97 -3.48
C VAL A 102 8.77 7.11 -4.43
N ARG A 103 9.73 7.97 -4.80
CA ARG A 103 9.49 9.16 -5.63
C ARG A 103 8.87 8.86 -7.01
N GLY A 104 9.09 7.67 -7.55
CA GLY A 104 8.49 7.26 -8.83
C GLY A 104 7.02 6.87 -8.76
N HIS A 105 6.46 6.70 -7.56
CA HIS A 105 5.10 6.19 -7.36
C HIS A 105 4.19 7.12 -6.56
N TYR A 106 4.78 8.00 -5.74
CA TYR A 106 4.03 8.88 -4.84
C TYR A 106 4.62 10.28 -4.82
N GLU A 107 3.72 11.26 -4.91
CA GLU A 107 4.05 12.66 -4.65
C GLU A 107 4.13 12.91 -3.14
N PRO A 108 5.02 13.81 -2.68
CA PRO A 108 5.18 14.14 -1.26
C PRO A 108 3.87 14.53 -0.57
N GLU A 109 3.04 15.33 -1.24
CA GLU A 109 1.78 15.86 -0.69
C GLU A 109 0.76 14.74 -0.43
N ALA A 110 0.78 13.69 -1.26
CA ALA A 110 -0.10 12.54 -1.10
C ALA A 110 0.30 11.64 0.07
N LEU A 111 1.52 11.78 0.60
CA LEU A 111 2.02 10.99 1.71
C LEU A 111 1.71 11.61 3.07
N VAL A 112 1.52 12.94 3.14
CA VAL A 112 1.24 13.63 4.40
C VAL A 112 -0.06 13.12 5.03
N ASN A 113 -0.06 12.93 6.35
CA ASN A 113 -1.15 12.35 7.15
C ASN A 113 -1.49 10.88 6.86
N ARG A 114 -0.70 10.16 6.06
CA ARG A 114 -0.89 8.71 5.88
C ARG A 114 -0.19 7.91 6.98
N GLN A 115 -0.83 6.81 7.38
CA GLN A 115 -0.24 5.82 8.26
C GLN A 115 0.52 4.78 7.45
N ILE A 116 1.74 4.48 7.86
CA ILE A 116 2.62 3.50 7.22
C ILE A 116 3.24 2.58 8.27
N VAL A 117 3.66 1.39 7.85
CA VAL A 117 4.44 0.49 8.70
C VAL A 117 5.93 0.72 8.49
N ILE A 118 6.69 0.85 9.59
CA ILE A 118 8.14 1.04 9.59
C ILE A 118 8.85 0.00 10.46
N VAL A 119 10.12 -0.21 10.16
CA VAL A 119 11.07 -0.86 11.06
C VAL A 119 11.79 0.22 11.87
N ALA A 120 11.53 0.25 13.17
CA ALA A 120 11.91 1.32 14.10
C ALA A 120 13.28 1.10 14.78
N ASN A 121 13.84 -0.11 14.73
CA ASN A 121 15.10 -0.47 15.40
C ASN A 121 16.26 -0.79 14.44
N LEU A 122 16.22 -0.29 13.20
CA LEU A 122 17.35 -0.38 12.28
C LEU A 122 18.43 0.63 12.65
N GLU A 123 19.69 0.24 12.43
CA GLU A 123 20.83 1.15 12.57
C GLU A 123 20.67 2.35 11.61
N PRO A 124 20.85 3.59 12.10
CA PRO A 124 20.76 4.76 11.25
C PRO A 124 21.75 4.70 10.08
N ARG A 125 21.23 4.83 8.85
CA ARG A 125 22.05 4.83 7.63
C ARG A 125 22.03 6.22 7.01
N LYS A 126 23.22 6.74 6.68
CA LYS A 126 23.36 7.97 5.88
C LYS A 126 23.18 7.67 4.40
N LEU A 127 22.23 8.34 3.76
CA LEU A 127 21.95 8.27 2.34
C LEU A 127 22.17 9.66 1.75
N ARG A 128 23.27 9.86 1.02
CA ARG A 128 23.57 11.09 0.26
C ARG A 128 23.45 12.41 1.06
N GLY A 129 23.79 12.37 2.35
CA GLY A 129 23.81 13.53 3.24
C GLY A 129 22.69 13.53 4.30
N GLU A 130 21.60 12.81 4.06
CA GLU A 130 20.49 12.68 5.00
C GLU A 130 20.62 11.40 5.83
N THR A 131 20.19 11.44 7.09
CA THR A 131 20.18 10.23 7.95
C THR A 131 18.79 9.61 7.94
N SER A 132 18.71 8.32 7.61
CA SER A 132 17.49 7.51 7.70
C SER A 132 17.54 6.65 8.95
N GLN A 133 16.59 6.86 9.87
CA GLN A 133 16.48 6.15 11.15
C GLN A 133 15.44 5.03 11.10
N GLY A 134 15.34 4.36 9.96
CA GLY A 134 14.36 3.31 9.74
C GLY A 134 14.15 3.03 8.27
N MET A 135 13.22 2.12 8.01
CA MET A 135 12.79 1.71 6.69
C MET A 135 11.28 1.54 6.70
N LEU A 136 10.60 2.10 5.70
CA LEU A 136 9.19 1.82 5.49
C LEU A 136 9.02 0.46 4.81
N LEU A 137 7.88 -0.18 5.06
CA LEU A 137 7.50 -1.41 4.39
C LEU A 137 6.58 -1.11 3.21
N ALA A 138 6.90 -1.71 2.07
CA ALA A 138 6.12 -1.62 0.85
C ALA A 138 6.14 -2.95 0.11
N ALA A 139 5.04 -3.27 -0.55
CA ALA A 139 4.97 -4.36 -1.50
C ALA A 139 5.46 -3.86 -2.87
N SER A 140 6.35 -4.64 -3.51
CA SER A 140 6.80 -4.41 -4.88
C SER A 140 6.32 -5.56 -5.76
N HIS A 141 5.66 -5.25 -6.87
CA HIS A 141 5.26 -6.23 -7.88
C HIS A 141 5.47 -5.68 -9.28
N GLU A 142 5.63 -6.57 -10.26
CA GLU A 142 5.71 -6.20 -11.67
C GLU A 142 4.29 -6.14 -12.26
N THR A 143 4.01 -5.11 -13.04
CA THR A 143 2.76 -4.98 -13.80
C THR A 143 2.86 -5.72 -15.13
N ASP A 144 1.72 -5.97 -15.79
CA ASP A 144 1.68 -6.61 -17.12
C ASP A 144 2.49 -5.84 -18.18
N ASP A 145 2.69 -4.53 -17.96
CA ASP A 145 3.47 -3.63 -18.81
C ASP A 145 4.99 -3.68 -18.54
N GLY A 146 5.44 -4.50 -17.58
CA GLY A 146 6.85 -4.66 -17.21
C GLY A 146 7.40 -3.57 -16.30
N GLU A 147 6.53 -2.77 -15.66
CA GLU A 147 6.94 -1.75 -14.70
C GLU A 147 6.88 -2.29 -13.26
N THR A 148 7.86 -1.95 -12.42
CA THR A 148 7.81 -2.28 -10.99
C THR A 148 6.95 -1.26 -10.27
N GLN A 149 5.81 -1.69 -9.70
CA GLN A 149 4.95 -0.84 -8.88
C GLN A 149 5.24 -1.06 -7.39
N ILE A 150 5.41 0.05 -6.65
CA ILE A 150 5.60 0.04 -5.19
C ILE A 150 4.30 0.48 -4.51
N VAL A 151 3.80 -0.33 -3.58
CA VAL A 151 2.58 -0.08 -2.81
C VAL A 151 2.91 -0.04 -1.32
N LEU A 152 2.64 1.08 -0.67
CA LEU A 152 2.90 1.26 0.77
C LEU A 152 1.95 0.40 1.62
N LEU A 153 2.50 -0.26 2.64
CA LEU A 153 1.70 -0.98 3.63
C LEU A 153 1.13 0.00 4.66
N HIS A 154 -0.15 -0.15 4.95
CA HIS A 154 -0.90 0.65 5.92
C HIS A 154 -1.84 -0.27 6.73
N PRO A 155 -2.20 0.10 7.97
CA PRO A 155 -3.22 -0.62 8.70
C PRO A 155 -4.60 -0.45 8.01
N ASP A 156 -5.46 -1.47 8.10
CA ASP A 156 -6.81 -1.45 7.52
C ASP A 156 -7.70 -0.33 8.12
N HIS A 157 -7.41 0.06 9.36
CA HIS A 157 -8.09 1.13 10.07
C HIS A 157 -7.07 2.05 10.76
N GLU A 158 -7.48 3.27 11.08
CA GLU A 158 -6.63 4.20 11.82
C GLU A 158 -6.31 3.64 13.22
N VAL A 159 -5.03 3.61 13.55
CA VAL A 159 -4.53 3.17 14.86
C VAL A 159 -3.69 4.27 15.50
N ASN A 160 -3.40 4.13 16.79
CA ASN A 160 -2.52 5.09 17.46
C ASN A 160 -1.12 5.08 16.84
N SER A 161 -0.55 6.26 16.61
CA SER A 161 0.84 6.42 16.19
C SER A 161 1.78 5.69 17.16
N GLY A 162 2.68 4.89 16.61
CA GLY A 162 3.64 4.07 17.35
C GLY A 162 3.11 2.73 17.86
N SER A 163 1.90 2.32 17.47
CA SER A 163 1.36 0.97 17.71
C SER A 163 2.31 -0.10 17.17
N ALA A 164 2.60 -1.12 17.96
CA ALA A 164 3.43 -2.24 17.56
C ALA A 164 2.68 -3.17 16.58
N VAL A 165 3.40 -3.74 15.62
CA VAL A 165 2.91 -4.75 14.69
C VAL A 165 3.49 -6.11 15.09
N SER A 166 2.63 -7.10 15.28
CA SER A 166 2.98 -8.44 15.79
C SER A 166 2.23 -9.54 15.06
#